data_AF-A0A954QCF9-F1
#
_entry.id   AF-A0A954QCF9-F1
#
_cell.length_a   1.000
_cell.length_b   1.000
_cell.length_c   1.000
_cell.angle_alpha   90.00
_cell.angle_beta   90.00
_cell.angle_gamma   90.00
#
_symmetry.space_group_name_H-M   'P 1'
#
loop_
_entity.id
_entity.type
_entity.pdbx_description
1 polymer ?
#
loop_
_entity_poly.entity_id
_entity_poly.type
_entity_poly.pdbx_seq_one_letter_code
_entity_poly.pdbx_strand_id
1 'polypeptide(L)'
;LIEKDYAYESSGDVFFDVQKDRQYGKLSNRSADEQQGEGGGAAAKKRSASDFALWKSAKAGEPAWDSPWGQGRPGWHIECSAMSRRLLGESFDIHGGGLDLMFPHHENEIAQSECCHGKPMAKYWMHNGLLRSGEAGKVGGRGERESDATDSVEQAASGKMSRSAGAGGLRDQLAKHGGEKIRFFLLKTHYRSTVVYSEAALDEAAIALDKFYVFFDRYERITSRSYYLAAGDDRKLVRRREEHDDSDTSGLLAEVKGYRDAYLAKMDDDFNSGGAVSELFNLLGSLNKFADQQNLEESAKRSQSDLDQFCRGVEVLRELSAILGLFLKPVASSAAGGSEETLDKLVQTFIRMRADARQNKDFALSDRIRDELTAAGVTLEDRKEGTTWRLG
;
A
#
# COMPACT_ATOMS: atom_id res chain seq x y z
N LEU A 1 -23.37 5.43 29.40
CA LEU A 1 -23.57 6.78 28.82
C LEU A 1 -24.82 7.45 29.38
N ILE A 2 -26.04 6.88 29.21
CA ILE A 2 -27.27 7.45 29.81
C ILE A 2 -27.15 7.59 31.33
N GLU A 3 -26.78 6.53 32.05
CA GLU A 3 -26.60 6.57 33.51
C GLU A 3 -25.55 7.59 33.98
N LYS A 4 -24.63 7.99 33.10
CA LYS A 4 -23.58 8.96 33.37
C LYS A 4 -23.92 10.38 32.86
N ASP A 5 -25.15 10.61 32.41
CA ASP A 5 -25.64 11.91 31.91
C ASP A 5 -24.88 12.45 30.67
N TYR A 6 -24.32 11.56 29.84
CA TYR A 6 -23.70 11.90 28.55
C TYR A 6 -24.60 11.55 27.34
N ALA A 7 -25.77 10.98 27.59
CA ALA A 7 -26.70 10.59 26.54
C ALA A 7 -28.15 10.72 27.02
N TYR A 8 -29.05 10.97 26.08
CA TYR A 8 -30.48 11.10 26.35
C TYR A 8 -31.31 10.38 25.28
N GLU A 9 -32.49 9.90 25.69
CA GLU A 9 -33.50 9.37 24.78
C GLU A 9 -34.39 10.51 24.29
N SER A 10 -34.82 10.41 23.03
CA SER A 10 -35.78 11.33 22.41
C SER A 10 -36.54 10.63 21.28
N SER A 11 -37.81 10.30 21.54
CA SER A 11 -38.73 9.68 20.58
C SER A 11 -38.19 8.38 19.96
N GLY A 12 -37.72 7.45 20.79
CA GLY A 12 -37.17 6.14 20.43
C GLY A 12 -35.70 6.15 19.97
N ASP A 13 -35.13 7.33 19.72
CA ASP A 13 -33.72 7.50 19.40
C ASP A 13 -32.93 7.81 20.68
N VAL A 14 -31.65 7.42 20.71
CA VAL A 14 -30.72 7.81 21.79
C VAL A 14 -29.59 8.62 21.18
N PHE A 15 -29.36 9.80 21.73
CA PHE A 15 -28.31 10.72 21.28
C PHE A 15 -27.24 10.87 22.35
N PHE A 16 -26.01 11.08 21.91
CA PHE A 16 -24.92 11.58 22.74
C PHE A 16 -25.07 13.10 22.86
N ASP A 17 -24.98 13.62 24.09
CA ASP A 17 -25.05 15.04 24.39
C ASP A 17 -23.64 15.64 24.31
N VAL A 18 -23.29 16.22 23.15
CA VAL A 18 -21.93 16.71 22.91
C VAL A 18 -21.54 17.82 23.88
N GLN A 19 -22.51 18.62 24.35
CA GLN A 19 -22.26 19.73 25.26
C GLN A 19 -21.80 19.27 26.66
N LYS A 20 -21.98 17.99 26.98
CA LYS A 20 -21.50 17.38 28.24
C LYS A 20 -20.03 16.98 28.17
N ASP A 21 -19.49 16.74 26.99
CA ASP A 21 -18.08 16.41 26.79
C ASP A 21 -17.25 17.68 26.59
N ARG A 22 -16.57 18.11 27.66
CA ARG A 22 -15.71 19.31 27.65
C ARG A 22 -14.44 19.15 26.81
N GLN A 23 -14.10 17.93 26.41
CA GLN A 23 -12.92 17.63 25.60
C GLN A 23 -13.27 17.25 24.16
N TYR A 24 -14.55 17.36 23.79
CA TYR A 24 -15.00 17.05 22.45
C TYR A 24 -14.30 17.92 21.41
N GLY A 25 -13.80 17.30 20.35
CA GLY A 25 -13.05 17.99 19.31
C GLY A 25 -11.52 17.95 19.50
N LYS A 26 -11.02 17.30 20.56
CA LYS A 26 -9.58 17.23 20.86
C LYS A 26 -8.75 16.51 19.80
N LEU A 27 -9.34 15.60 19.01
CA LEU A 27 -8.61 14.90 17.95
C LEU A 27 -8.50 15.78 16.70
N SER A 28 -9.61 16.41 16.31
CA SER A 28 -9.73 17.23 15.11
C SER A 28 -9.30 18.69 15.31
N ASN A 29 -9.07 19.11 16.56
CA ASN A 29 -8.86 20.50 16.96
C ASN A 29 -9.99 21.43 16.48
N ARG A 30 -11.24 20.95 16.58
CA ARG A 30 -12.46 21.70 16.23
C ARG A 30 -13.29 21.93 17.48
N SER A 31 -13.98 23.05 17.58
CA SER A 31 -14.95 23.26 18.66
C SER A 31 -16.29 22.57 18.35
N ALA A 32 -17.09 22.31 19.39
CA ALA A 32 -18.45 21.81 19.22
C ALA A 32 -19.36 22.83 18.48
N ASP A 33 -19.07 24.12 18.60
CA ASP A 33 -19.88 25.22 18.05
C ASP A 33 -19.61 25.47 16.56
N GLU A 34 -18.45 25.07 16.05
CA GLU A 34 -18.10 25.10 14.62
C GLU A 34 -18.85 24.03 13.81
N GLN A 35 -19.70 23.22 14.45
CA GLN A 35 -20.39 22.09 13.83
C GLN A 35 -21.81 22.47 13.43
N GLN A 36 -22.02 22.65 12.12
CA GLN A 36 -23.37 22.71 11.56
C GLN A 36 -23.91 21.29 11.38
N GLY A 37 -24.95 20.94 12.14
CA GLY A 37 -25.64 19.67 11.99
C GLY A 37 -26.38 19.57 10.64
N GLU A 38 -26.55 18.35 10.13
CA GLU A 38 -27.40 18.09 8.97
C GLU A 38 -28.83 18.57 9.24
N GLY A 39 -29.31 19.54 8.46
CA GLY A 39 -30.69 20.02 8.51
C GLY A 39 -31.69 18.92 8.18
N GLY A 40 -32.86 18.92 8.84
CA GLY A 40 -33.95 17.99 8.56
C GLY A 40 -34.69 17.50 9.81
N GLY A 41 -35.58 16.51 9.67
CA GLY A 41 -36.44 16.01 10.75
C GLY A 41 -35.70 15.38 11.94
N ALA A 42 -34.43 14.98 11.77
CA ALA A 42 -33.59 14.50 12.87
C ALA A 42 -33.08 15.64 13.76
N ALA A 43 -32.97 16.87 13.25
CA ALA A 43 -32.54 18.02 14.03
C ALA A 43 -33.56 18.40 15.12
N ALA A 44 -34.85 18.20 14.86
CA ALA A 44 -35.93 18.50 15.81
C ALA A 44 -35.93 17.61 17.06
N LYS A 45 -35.29 16.43 17.01
CA LYS A 45 -35.19 15.50 18.14
C LYS A 45 -33.99 15.75 19.04
N LYS A 46 -33.00 16.50 18.55
CA LYS A 46 -31.74 16.76 19.24
C LYS A 46 -31.83 18.02 20.09
N ARG A 47 -31.11 18.03 21.21
CA ARG A 47 -30.90 19.23 22.06
C ARG A 47 -29.90 20.19 21.42
N SER A 48 -28.87 19.67 20.77
CA SER A 48 -27.88 20.43 20.00
C SER A 48 -27.71 19.89 18.58
N ALA A 49 -27.32 20.78 17.65
CA ALA A 49 -27.02 20.39 16.27
C ALA A 49 -25.83 19.40 16.18
N SER A 50 -24.88 19.52 17.11
CA SER A 50 -23.69 18.67 17.24
C SER A 50 -24.00 17.25 17.75
N ASP A 51 -25.16 17.02 18.36
CA ASP A 51 -25.49 15.72 18.96
C ASP A 51 -25.58 14.62 17.89
N PHE A 52 -25.06 13.43 18.19
CA PHE A 52 -25.05 12.30 17.28
C PHE A 52 -25.75 11.08 17.87
N ALA A 53 -26.33 10.26 17.00
CA ALA A 53 -27.11 9.11 17.43
C ALA A 53 -26.20 7.97 17.90
N LEU A 54 -26.50 7.44 19.09
CA LEU A 54 -26.00 6.17 19.62
C LEU A 54 -26.93 5.02 19.19
N TRP A 55 -28.24 5.27 19.20
CA TRP A 55 -29.27 4.33 18.78
C TRP A 55 -30.31 5.07 17.94
N LYS A 56 -30.76 4.45 16.84
CA LYS A 56 -31.83 4.98 15.99
C LYS A 56 -33.01 4.01 16.02
N SER A 57 -34.19 4.51 16.35
CA SER A 57 -35.46 3.80 16.18
C SER A 57 -35.62 3.34 14.74
N ALA A 58 -36.11 2.12 14.56
CA ALA A 58 -36.26 1.52 13.24
C ALA A 58 -37.54 2.03 12.56
N LYS A 59 -37.44 2.32 11.26
CA LYS A 59 -38.63 2.50 10.42
C LYS A 59 -39.20 1.15 10.02
N ALA A 60 -40.48 1.13 9.65
CA ALA A 60 -41.13 -0.09 9.17
C ALA A 60 -40.35 -0.72 8.00
N GLY A 61 -39.98 -1.99 8.14
CA GLY A 61 -39.24 -2.75 7.13
C GLY A 61 -37.71 -2.60 7.18
N GLU A 62 -37.15 -1.78 8.07
CA GLU A 62 -35.71 -1.76 8.32
C GLU A 62 -35.29 -2.92 9.25
N PRO A 63 -34.05 -3.46 9.11
CA PRO A 63 -33.48 -4.34 10.12
C PRO A 63 -33.49 -3.67 11.49
N ALA A 64 -33.98 -4.38 12.50
CA ALA A 64 -34.19 -3.87 13.84
C ALA A 64 -33.89 -4.93 14.90
N TRP A 65 -33.49 -4.47 16.08
CA TRP A 65 -33.22 -5.27 17.26
C TRP A 65 -33.96 -4.69 18.46
N ASP A 66 -34.32 -5.56 19.41
CA ASP A 66 -34.87 -5.15 20.71
C ASP A 66 -33.84 -4.36 21.52
N SER A 67 -34.30 -3.28 22.17
CA SER A 67 -33.51 -2.49 23.10
C SER A 67 -34.40 -1.86 24.19
N PRO A 68 -33.82 -1.32 25.27
CA PRO A 68 -34.58 -0.56 26.28
C PRO A 68 -35.37 0.63 25.73
N TRP A 69 -35.05 1.10 24.53
CA TRP A 69 -35.69 2.25 23.87
C TRP A 69 -36.58 1.82 22.69
N GLY A 70 -36.92 0.53 22.62
CA GLY A 70 -37.73 -0.05 21.55
C GLY A 70 -36.89 -0.59 20.39
N GLN A 71 -37.60 -0.95 19.32
CA GLN A 71 -37.00 -1.54 18.11
C GLN A 71 -36.16 -0.51 17.36
N GLY A 72 -34.92 -0.87 17.05
CA GLY A 72 -33.97 0.05 16.42
C GLY A 72 -32.66 -0.60 15.99
N ARG A 73 -31.68 0.24 15.72
CA ARG A 73 -30.35 -0.16 15.25
C ARG A 73 -29.27 0.80 15.78
N PRO A 74 -28.01 0.35 15.86
CA PRO A 74 -26.92 1.22 16.28
C PRO A 74 -26.74 2.43 15.34
N GLY A 75 -26.27 3.53 15.93
CA GLY A 75 -25.73 4.64 15.16
C GLY A 75 -24.33 4.32 14.61
N TRP A 76 -23.93 4.96 13.51
CA TRP A 76 -22.69 4.66 12.81
C TRP A 76 -21.43 4.62 13.71
N HIS A 77 -21.33 5.54 14.67
CA HIS A 77 -20.15 5.67 15.51
C HIS A 77 -20.08 4.64 16.66
N ILE A 78 -21.23 4.23 17.23
CA ILE A 78 -21.24 3.41 18.46
C ILE A 78 -20.71 2.00 18.25
N GLU A 79 -20.81 1.51 17.01
CA GLU A 79 -20.35 0.17 16.62
C GLU A 79 -18.86 0.01 16.88
N CYS A 80 -18.04 0.95 16.40
CA CYS A 80 -16.59 0.92 16.53
C CYS A 80 -16.15 1.03 18.00
N SER A 81 -16.73 1.95 18.78
CA SER A 81 -16.47 2.07 20.22
C SER A 81 -16.83 0.80 21.00
N ALA A 82 -17.99 0.21 20.74
CA ALA A 82 -18.44 -0.98 21.45
C ALA A 82 -17.61 -2.23 21.10
N MET A 83 -17.33 -2.44 19.81
CA MET A 83 -16.57 -3.60 19.34
C MET A 83 -15.09 -3.52 19.72
N SER A 84 -14.45 -2.38 19.52
CA SER A 84 -13.04 -2.19 19.90
C SER A 84 -12.85 -2.40 21.39
N ARG A 85 -13.71 -1.83 22.24
CA ARG A 85 -13.69 -2.07 23.69
C ARG A 85 -13.81 -3.56 24.03
N ARG A 86 -14.73 -4.28 23.38
CA ARG A 86 -14.97 -5.71 23.66
C ARG A 86 -13.77 -6.59 23.32
N LEU A 87 -12.97 -6.21 22.33
CA LEU A 87 -11.85 -7.00 21.82
C LEU A 87 -10.50 -6.57 22.40
N LEU A 88 -10.29 -5.26 22.55
CA LEU A 88 -9.00 -4.65 22.89
C LEU A 88 -8.97 -4.04 24.29
N GLY A 89 -10.13 -3.91 24.95
CA GLY A 89 -10.28 -3.30 26.27
C GLY A 89 -10.64 -1.81 26.21
N GLU A 90 -10.79 -1.19 27.38
CA GLU A 90 -11.20 0.22 27.50
C GLU A 90 -10.15 1.22 27.00
N SER A 91 -8.89 0.78 26.89
CA SER A 91 -7.77 1.54 26.36
C SER A 91 -6.84 0.60 25.58
N PHE A 92 -6.41 1.00 24.39
CA PHE A 92 -5.48 0.23 23.55
C PHE A 92 -4.44 1.13 22.86
N ASP A 93 -3.52 0.53 22.10
CA ASP A 93 -2.33 1.25 21.65
C ASP A 93 -2.58 2.12 20.40
N ILE A 94 -3.05 1.53 19.29
CA ILE A 94 -3.17 2.22 18.00
C ILE A 94 -4.60 2.10 17.47
N HIS A 95 -5.19 3.23 17.06
CA HIS A 95 -6.43 3.28 16.28
C HIS A 95 -6.15 3.98 14.95
N GLY A 96 -6.61 3.42 13.83
CA GLY A 96 -6.34 3.98 12.51
C GLY A 96 -7.56 4.03 11.59
N GLY A 97 -7.47 4.87 10.56
CA GLY A 97 -8.52 5.02 9.55
C GLY A 97 -8.15 6.05 8.47
N GLY A 98 -9.06 6.30 7.54
CA GLY A 98 -8.89 7.39 6.56
C GLY A 98 -8.89 8.75 7.24
N LEU A 99 -8.19 9.74 6.66
CA LEU A 99 -8.20 11.12 7.15
C LEU A 99 -9.61 11.70 7.30
N ASP A 100 -10.55 11.25 6.49
CA ASP A 100 -11.96 11.64 6.55
C ASP A 100 -12.75 11.02 7.70
N LEU A 101 -12.21 9.98 8.35
CA LEU A 101 -12.78 9.44 9.58
C LEU A 101 -12.34 10.23 10.81
N MET A 102 -11.33 11.10 10.72
CA MET A 102 -10.91 11.95 11.85
C MET A 102 -12.10 12.71 12.43
N PHE A 103 -12.93 13.28 11.56
CA PHE A 103 -14.14 13.97 11.96
C PHE A 103 -15.30 13.65 10.99
N PRO A 104 -16.51 13.34 11.49
CA PRO A 104 -16.88 13.25 12.91
C PRO A 104 -16.60 11.87 13.52
N HIS A 105 -16.18 10.87 12.74
CA HIS A 105 -16.26 9.48 13.17
C HIS A 105 -15.39 9.14 14.39
N HIS A 106 -14.07 9.30 14.28
CA HIS A 106 -13.13 9.01 15.36
C HIS A 106 -13.29 9.97 16.56
N GLU A 107 -13.64 11.23 16.31
CA GLU A 107 -13.98 12.17 17.38
C GLU A 107 -15.17 11.67 18.22
N ASN A 108 -16.21 11.14 17.56
CA ASN A 108 -17.37 10.56 18.23
C ASN A 108 -17.03 9.26 18.96
N GLU A 109 -16.11 8.45 18.44
CA GLU A 109 -15.64 7.25 19.13
C GLU A 109 -14.89 7.57 20.43
N ILE A 110 -14.03 8.59 20.39
CA ILE A 110 -13.34 9.13 21.56
C ILE A 110 -14.37 9.61 22.58
N ALA A 111 -15.32 10.47 22.18
CA ALA A 111 -16.33 11.01 23.07
C ALA A 111 -17.14 9.92 23.76
N GLN A 112 -17.61 8.92 22.98
CA GLN A 112 -18.34 7.77 23.50
C GLN A 112 -17.52 6.95 24.49
N SER A 113 -16.29 6.60 24.13
CA SER A 113 -15.45 5.68 24.90
C SER A 113 -14.93 6.34 26.18
N GLU A 114 -14.41 7.57 26.07
CA GLU A 114 -13.82 8.27 27.21
C GLU A 114 -14.87 8.74 28.21
N CYS A 115 -16.03 9.23 27.75
CA CYS A 115 -17.13 9.57 28.67
C CYS A 115 -17.73 8.32 29.31
N CYS A 116 -17.70 7.16 28.63
CA CYS A 116 -18.15 5.91 29.20
C CYS A 116 -17.18 5.33 30.24
N HIS A 117 -15.86 5.45 30.03
CA HIS A 117 -14.85 4.71 30.80
C HIS A 117 -13.94 5.59 31.67
N GLY A 118 -13.86 6.89 31.43
CA GLY A 118 -13.00 7.83 32.15
C GLY A 118 -11.51 7.62 31.90
N LYS A 119 -11.14 7.03 30.75
CA LYS A 119 -9.76 6.72 30.34
C LYS A 119 -9.59 6.98 28.84
N PRO A 120 -8.38 7.30 28.36
CA PRO A 120 -8.11 7.43 26.92
C PRO A 120 -8.46 6.15 26.15
N MET A 121 -9.12 6.29 25.00
CA MET A 121 -9.49 5.14 24.14
C MET A 121 -8.26 4.53 23.46
N ALA A 122 -7.44 5.35 22.81
CA ALA A 122 -6.23 4.93 22.11
C ALA A 122 -5.07 5.87 22.42
N LYS A 123 -3.84 5.33 22.46
CA LYS A 123 -2.62 6.13 22.68
C LYS A 123 -2.16 6.86 21.42
N TYR A 124 -2.25 6.19 20.27
CA TYR A 124 -1.84 6.70 18.97
C TYR A 124 -3.00 6.65 17.98
N TRP A 125 -3.24 7.76 17.29
CA TRP A 125 -4.21 7.87 16.20
C TRP A 125 -3.47 8.00 14.88
N MET A 126 -3.77 7.13 13.93
CA MET A 126 -3.09 7.07 12.64
C MET A 126 -4.08 7.25 11.48
N HIS A 127 -3.94 8.37 10.76
CA HIS A 127 -4.82 8.68 9.63
C HIS A 127 -4.08 8.66 8.30
N ASN A 128 -4.54 7.85 7.36
CA ASN A 128 -3.95 7.81 6.02
C ASN A 128 -4.47 8.95 5.13
N GLY A 129 -3.59 9.46 4.28
CA GLY A 129 -3.90 10.48 3.30
C GLY A 129 -4.93 10.02 2.26
N LEU A 130 -5.50 10.99 1.56
CA LEU A 130 -6.54 10.74 0.57
C LEU A 130 -5.96 10.24 -0.76
N LEU A 131 -6.77 9.50 -1.51
CA LEU A 131 -6.51 9.18 -2.92
C LEU A 131 -7.27 10.16 -3.81
N ARG A 132 -6.57 10.85 -4.72
CA ARG A 132 -7.16 11.78 -5.70
C ARG A 132 -6.90 11.28 -7.11
N SER A 133 -7.86 11.47 -8.01
CA SER A 133 -7.60 11.35 -9.45
C SER A 133 -6.99 12.64 -9.98
N GLY A 134 -5.98 12.55 -10.85
CA GLY A 134 -5.40 13.73 -11.48
C GLY A 134 -4.19 13.40 -12.35
N GLU A 135 -3.83 14.30 -13.27
CA GLU A 135 -2.55 14.23 -13.98
C GLU A 135 -1.43 14.62 -13.00
N ALA A 136 -0.37 13.79 -12.95
CA ALA A 136 0.78 14.08 -12.09
C ALA A 136 1.44 15.38 -12.55
N GLY A 137 1.27 16.45 -11.77
CA GLY A 137 2.10 17.65 -11.89
C GLY A 137 3.58 17.27 -11.75
N LYS A 138 4.44 17.90 -12.56
CA LYS A 138 5.87 17.57 -12.68
C LYS A 138 6.54 17.35 -11.31
N VAL A 139 7.07 16.15 -11.13
CA VAL A 139 7.95 15.78 -10.02
C VAL A 139 9.17 16.72 -10.02
N GLY A 140 9.34 17.51 -8.96
CA GLY A 140 10.55 18.31 -8.71
C GLY A 140 10.38 19.82 -8.52
N GLY A 141 9.16 20.37 -8.57
CA GLY A 141 8.90 21.77 -8.26
C GLY A 141 8.12 21.92 -6.96
N ARG A 142 8.49 22.89 -6.11
CA ARG A 142 7.66 23.39 -4.99
C ARG A 142 6.23 23.66 -5.48
N GLY A 143 5.33 22.69 -5.32
CA GLY A 143 3.93 22.78 -5.69
C GLY A 143 3.10 22.97 -4.43
N GLU A 144 2.55 24.17 -4.31
CA GLU A 144 1.52 24.59 -3.34
C GLU A 144 1.91 24.41 -1.86
N ARG A 145 2.61 25.42 -1.33
CA ARG A 145 2.52 25.72 0.11
C ARG A 145 1.05 25.91 0.46
N GLU A 146 0.58 25.04 1.34
CA GLU A 146 -0.38 25.30 2.42
C GLU A 146 -1.12 26.65 2.30
N SER A 147 -2.30 26.62 1.67
CA SER A 147 -3.39 27.47 2.13
C SER A 147 -3.99 26.78 3.35
N ASP A 148 -3.90 27.47 4.49
CA ASP A 148 -4.38 27.14 5.84
C ASP A 148 -5.07 25.77 6.06
N ALA A 149 -4.47 24.99 6.94
CA ALA A 149 -4.81 23.62 7.30
C ALA A 149 -6.19 23.41 7.96
N THR A 150 -7.07 24.41 7.96
CA THR A 150 -8.40 24.33 8.60
C THR A 150 -9.56 24.26 7.60
N ASP A 151 -9.41 24.76 6.36
CA ASP A 151 -10.51 24.84 5.37
C ASP A 151 -10.46 23.75 4.27
N SER A 152 -9.45 22.88 4.28
CA SER A 152 -9.14 22.01 3.12
C SER A 152 -9.74 20.60 3.15
N VAL A 153 -10.33 20.15 4.26
CA VAL A 153 -10.85 18.77 4.38
C VAL A 153 -12.18 18.59 3.64
N GLU A 154 -13.06 19.59 3.65
CA GLU A 154 -14.37 19.53 2.98
C GLU A 154 -14.26 19.70 1.46
N GLN A 155 -13.42 20.60 0.96
CA GLN A 155 -13.16 20.71 -0.48
C GLN A 155 -12.39 19.50 -1.03
N ALA A 156 -11.48 18.92 -0.26
CA ALA A 156 -10.78 17.69 -0.65
C ALA A 156 -11.72 16.47 -0.77
N ALA A 157 -12.90 16.51 -0.15
CA ALA A 157 -13.90 15.45 -0.28
C ALA A 157 -14.59 15.44 -1.65
N SER A 158 -14.65 16.57 -2.35
CA SER A 158 -15.33 16.71 -3.66
C SER A 158 -14.58 16.03 -4.82
N GLY A 159 -13.29 15.73 -4.67
CA GLY A 159 -12.45 15.05 -5.69
C GLY A 159 -12.11 13.60 -5.34
N LYS A 160 -12.75 13.03 -4.32
CA LYS A 160 -12.53 11.64 -3.91
C LYS A 160 -13.00 10.69 -5.01
N MET A 161 -12.25 9.62 -5.24
CA MET A 161 -12.72 8.44 -5.99
C MET A 161 -13.78 7.68 -5.16
N SER A 162 -14.91 8.34 -4.89
CA SER A 162 -16.11 7.74 -4.34
C SER A 162 -16.97 7.25 -5.49
N ARG A 163 -16.80 5.98 -5.86
CA ARG A 163 -17.65 5.16 -6.76
C ARG A 163 -18.03 5.69 -8.16
N SER A 164 -17.69 6.91 -8.59
CA SER A 164 -17.94 7.32 -9.98
C SER A 164 -16.97 8.38 -10.49
N ALA A 165 -15.99 7.96 -11.29
CA ALA A 165 -15.53 8.64 -12.51
C ALA A 165 -14.35 7.88 -13.14
N GLY A 166 -14.61 7.13 -14.21
CA GLY A 166 -13.62 6.84 -15.26
C GLY A 166 -12.67 5.64 -15.10
N ALA A 167 -12.11 5.36 -13.92
CA ALA A 167 -11.02 4.38 -13.79
C ALA A 167 -11.43 2.89 -13.67
N GLY A 168 -12.72 2.56 -13.77
CA GLY A 168 -13.23 1.24 -13.35
C GLY A 168 -13.12 1.03 -11.83
N GLY A 169 -13.73 -0.03 -11.32
CA GLY A 169 -13.61 -0.38 -9.90
C GLY A 169 -12.23 -0.94 -9.56
N LEU A 170 -11.89 -1.08 -8.28
CA LEU A 170 -10.68 -1.78 -7.84
C LEU A 170 -10.55 -3.18 -8.49
N ARG A 171 -11.67 -3.85 -8.74
CA ARG A 171 -11.71 -5.14 -9.44
C ARG A 171 -11.12 -5.07 -10.86
N ASP A 172 -11.47 -4.03 -11.62
CA ASP A 172 -11.00 -3.87 -13.00
C ASP A 172 -9.51 -3.54 -13.01
N GLN A 173 -9.08 -2.68 -12.07
CA GLN A 173 -7.67 -2.36 -11.87
C GLN A 173 -6.85 -3.58 -11.47
N LEU A 174 -7.37 -4.42 -10.56
CA LEU A 174 -6.74 -5.69 -10.17
C LEU A 174 -6.64 -6.66 -11.36
N ALA A 175 -7.65 -6.70 -12.24
CA ALA A 175 -7.61 -7.53 -13.43
C ALA A 175 -6.60 -7.03 -14.46
N LYS A 176 -6.46 -5.71 -14.63
CA LYS A 176 -5.57 -5.08 -15.61
C LYS A 176 -4.10 -5.10 -15.15
N HIS A 177 -3.83 -4.75 -13.90
CA HIS A 177 -2.47 -4.53 -13.41
C HIS A 177 -2.01 -5.55 -12.36
N GLY A 178 -2.90 -6.38 -11.82
CA GLY A 178 -2.56 -7.28 -10.72
C GLY A 178 -2.37 -6.55 -9.38
N GLY A 179 -2.48 -7.31 -8.30
CA GLY A 179 -2.43 -6.76 -6.93
C GLY A 179 -1.06 -6.21 -6.53
N GLU A 180 0.03 -6.80 -7.01
CA GLU A 180 1.38 -6.42 -6.59
C GLU A 180 1.81 -5.07 -7.19
N LYS A 181 1.49 -4.80 -8.46
CA LYS A 181 1.78 -3.51 -9.11
C LYS A 181 1.00 -2.36 -8.44
N ILE A 182 -0.28 -2.57 -8.12
CA ILE A 182 -1.10 -1.60 -7.36
C ILE A 182 -0.54 -1.38 -5.97
N ARG A 183 -0.16 -2.46 -5.26
CA ARG A 183 0.45 -2.37 -3.93
C ARG A 183 1.73 -1.54 -3.98
N PHE A 184 2.61 -1.83 -4.93
CA PHE A 184 3.86 -1.11 -5.10
C PHE A 184 3.65 0.37 -5.40
N PHE A 185 2.70 0.70 -6.27
CA PHE A 185 2.30 2.09 -6.53
C PHE A 185 1.92 2.84 -5.23
N LEU A 186 1.10 2.23 -4.37
CA LEU A 186 0.70 2.85 -3.10
C LEU A 186 1.88 3.02 -2.13
N LEU A 187 2.79 2.05 -2.06
CA LEU A 187 3.95 2.06 -1.16
C LEU A 187 4.99 3.13 -1.51
N LYS A 188 5.02 3.63 -2.74
CA LYS A 188 5.92 4.71 -3.17
C LYS A 188 5.65 6.04 -2.46
N THR A 189 4.46 6.21 -1.89
CA THR A 189 4.05 7.45 -1.21
C THR A 189 3.88 7.19 0.28
N HIS A 190 4.34 8.13 1.13
CA HIS A 190 4.13 8.05 2.57
C HIS A 190 2.63 7.93 2.90
N TYR A 191 2.25 7.08 3.86
CA TYR A 191 0.83 6.77 4.10
C TYR A 191 -0.03 7.98 4.48
N ARG A 192 0.57 9.01 5.10
CA ARG A 192 -0.07 10.30 5.46
C ARG A 192 -0.21 11.28 4.29
N SER A 193 0.52 11.07 3.20
CA SER A 193 0.50 11.96 2.04
C SER A 193 -0.67 11.65 1.13
N THR A 194 -1.14 12.65 0.40
CA THR A 194 -2.14 12.43 -0.66
C THR A 194 -1.51 11.67 -1.81
N VAL A 195 -2.14 10.58 -2.22
CA VAL A 195 -1.73 9.80 -3.39
C VAL A 195 -2.48 10.34 -4.61
N VAL A 196 -1.76 10.73 -5.65
CA VAL A 196 -2.35 11.13 -6.93
C VAL A 196 -2.33 9.94 -7.87
N TYR A 197 -3.52 9.45 -8.21
CA TYR A 197 -3.71 8.34 -9.13
C TYR A 197 -3.85 8.82 -10.57
N SER A 198 -3.06 8.21 -11.44
CA SER A 198 -3.23 8.19 -12.89
C SER A 198 -2.77 6.83 -13.43
N GLU A 199 -3.30 6.41 -14.59
CA GLU A 199 -2.84 5.17 -15.22
C GLU A 199 -1.33 5.22 -15.52
N ALA A 200 -0.85 6.36 -16.01
CA ALA A 200 0.58 6.56 -16.30
C ALA A 200 1.48 6.41 -15.06
N ALA A 201 1.06 6.92 -13.89
CA ALA A 201 1.85 6.79 -12.66
C ALA A 201 1.88 5.34 -12.15
N LEU A 202 0.79 4.60 -12.37
CA LEU A 202 0.71 3.19 -12.04
C LEU A 202 1.57 2.34 -13.00
N ASP A 203 1.53 2.62 -14.30
CA ASP A 203 2.37 1.96 -15.31
C ASP A 203 3.87 2.23 -15.08
N GLU A 204 4.23 3.46 -14.69
CA GLU A 204 5.61 3.79 -14.30
C GLU A 204 6.05 2.97 -13.06
N ALA A 205 5.16 2.83 -12.07
CA ALA A 205 5.42 1.99 -10.91
C ALA A 205 5.59 0.50 -11.31
N ALA A 206 4.78 0.01 -12.24
CA ALA A 206 4.91 -1.34 -12.78
C ALA A 206 6.26 -1.58 -13.46
N ILE A 207 6.68 -0.68 -14.36
CA ILE A 207 7.98 -0.77 -15.04
C ILE A 207 9.14 -0.74 -14.04
N ALA A 208 9.02 0.07 -12.98
CA ALA A 208 10.04 0.10 -11.94
C ALA A 208 10.11 -1.23 -11.15
N LEU A 209 8.96 -1.86 -10.90
CA LEU A 209 8.87 -3.15 -10.23
C LEU A 209 9.50 -4.28 -11.07
N ASP A 210 9.38 -4.22 -12.40
CA ASP A 210 9.90 -5.25 -13.30
C ASP A 210 11.41 -5.45 -13.20
N LYS A 211 12.15 -4.42 -12.80
CA LYS A 211 13.60 -4.50 -12.53
C LYS A 211 13.94 -5.58 -11.48
N PHE A 212 13.06 -5.81 -10.51
CA PHE A 212 13.26 -6.86 -9.52
C PHE A 212 13.03 -8.26 -10.11
N TYR A 213 11.99 -8.46 -10.93
CA TYR A 213 11.79 -9.73 -11.62
C TYR A 213 12.95 -10.04 -12.58
N VAL A 214 13.50 -9.01 -13.24
CA VAL A 214 14.71 -9.15 -14.07
C VAL A 214 15.89 -9.67 -13.27
N PHE A 215 16.05 -9.14 -12.08
CA PHE A 215 17.06 -9.60 -11.15
C PHE A 215 16.76 -11.00 -10.59
N PHE A 216 15.50 -11.39 -10.36
CA PHE A 216 15.18 -12.73 -9.87
C PHE A 216 15.54 -13.82 -10.87
N ASP A 217 15.27 -13.59 -12.16
CA ASP A 217 15.72 -14.53 -13.21
C ASP A 217 17.25 -14.57 -13.29
N ARG A 218 17.90 -13.43 -13.04
CA ARG A 218 19.37 -13.37 -12.95
C ARG A 218 19.89 -14.17 -11.78
N TYR A 219 19.30 -14.03 -10.61
CA TYR A 219 19.61 -14.80 -9.44
C TYR A 219 19.45 -16.30 -9.70
N GLU A 220 18.36 -16.71 -10.35
CA GLU A 220 18.13 -18.11 -10.71
C GLU A 220 19.15 -18.64 -11.70
N ARG A 221 19.50 -17.89 -12.76
CA ARG A 221 20.58 -18.28 -13.67
C ARG A 221 21.94 -18.43 -12.98
N ILE A 222 22.28 -17.50 -12.09
CA ILE A 222 23.56 -17.53 -11.37
C ILE A 222 23.59 -18.70 -10.38
N THR A 223 22.52 -18.92 -9.62
CA THR A 223 22.58 -19.80 -8.43
C THR A 223 21.86 -21.14 -8.61
N SER A 224 21.07 -21.28 -9.68
CA SER A 224 20.09 -22.37 -9.87
C SER A 224 19.09 -22.48 -8.72
N ARG A 225 18.84 -21.38 -8.00
CA ARG A 225 17.87 -21.27 -6.90
C ARG A 225 16.82 -20.24 -7.27
N SER A 226 15.56 -20.54 -6.99
CA SER A 226 14.50 -19.54 -7.12
C SER A 226 14.66 -18.43 -6.08
N TYR A 227 14.32 -17.21 -6.46
CA TYR A 227 14.12 -16.13 -5.50
C TYR A 227 12.97 -16.46 -4.54
N TYR A 228 11.91 -17.14 -5.01
CA TYR A 228 10.76 -17.48 -4.19
C TYR A 228 11.03 -18.74 -3.35
N LEU A 229 10.49 -18.75 -2.13
CA LEU A 229 10.60 -19.90 -1.24
C LEU A 229 9.49 -20.91 -1.57
N ALA A 230 9.86 -22.18 -1.70
CA ALA A 230 8.91 -23.26 -1.97
C ALA A 230 8.06 -23.58 -0.72
N ALA A 231 6.93 -24.24 -0.92
CA ALA A 231 6.15 -24.77 0.20
C ALA A 231 7.01 -25.80 0.96
N GLY A 232 7.23 -25.56 2.26
CA GLY A 232 8.09 -26.40 3.11
C GLY A 232 9.56 -25.96 3.18
N ASP A 233 9.93 -24.79 2.66
CA ASP A 233 11.23 -24.18 2.94
C ASP A 233 11.29 -23.69 4.40
N ASP A 234 12.36 -24.06 5.13
CA ASP A 234 12.55 -23.68 6.54
C ASP A 234 12.93 -22.19 6.71
N ARG A 235 13.34 -21.52 5.63
CA ARG A 235 13.66 -20.10 5.66
C ARG A 235 12.39 -19.27 5.81
N LYS A 236 12.44 -18.25 6.66
CA LYS A 236 11.30 -17.35 6.91
C LYS A 236 11.33 -16.17 5.93
N LEU A 237 10.18 -15.83 5.35
CA LEU A 237 10.02 -14.65 4.47
C LEU A 237 10.33 -13.35 5.21
N VAL A 238 9.88 -13.23 6.46
CA VAL A 238 10.25 -12.14 7.36
C VAL A 238 10.86 -12.79 8.60
N ARG A 239 12.11 -12.45 8.90
CA ARG A 239 12.81 -12.90 10.10
C ARG A 239 13.37 -11.72 10.87
N ARG A 240 13.60 -11.93 12.17
CA ARG A 240 14.34 -10.96 12.98
C ARG A 240 15.81 -11.02 12.61
N ARG A 241 16.45 -9.86 12.52
CA ARG A 241 17.91 -9.73 12.43
C ARG A 241 18.59 -10.40 13.63
N GLU A 242 19.62 -11.17 13.36
CA GLU A 242 20.43 -11.85 14.37
C GLU A 242 21.88 -11.33 14.35
N GLU A 243 22.63 -11.51 15.44
CA GLU A 243 24.02 -11.02 15.55
C GLU A 243 24.93 -11.56 14.44
N HIS A 244 24.71 -12.79 13.99
CA HIS A 244 25.51 -13.40 12.93
C HIS A 244 25.31 -12.73 11.55
N ASP A 245 24.18 -12.05 11.32
CA ASP A 245 23.91 -11.35 10.05
C ASP A 245 24.95 -10.25 9.78
N ASP A 246 25.46 -9.64 10.86
CA ASP A 246 26.41 -8.53 10.83
C ASP A 246 27.84 -8.95 11.15
N SER A 247 28.10 -10.26 11.33
CA SER A 247 29.42 -10.77 11.70
C SER A 247 30.47 -10.60 10.60
N ASP A 248 30.03 -10.49 9.34
CA ASP A 248 30.89 -10.27 8.18
C ASP A 248 30.51 -8.94 7.51
N THR A 249 31.36 -7.94 7.69
CA THR A 249 31.23 -6.60 7.11
C THR A 249 32.28 -6.34 6.03
N SER A 250 32.68 -7.37 5.28
CA SER A 250 33.60 -7.24 4.17
C SER A 250 32.86 -7.17 2.83
N GLY A 251 33.46 -6.49 1.85
CA GLY A 251 32.96 -6.44 0.47
C GLY A 251 31.48 -6.03 0.35
N LEU A 252 30.71 -6.85 -0.38
CA LEU A 252 29.28 -6.62 -0.62
C LEU A 252 28.47 -6.58 0.68
N LEU A 253 28.83 -7.38 1.68
CA LEU A 253 28.04 -7.53 2.90
C LEU A 253 28.05 -6.26 3.76
N ALA A 254 29.12 -5.46 3.68
CA ALA A 254 29.16 -4.13 4.29
C ALA A 254 28.10 -3.20 3.68
N GLU A 255 27.97 -3.20 2.35
CA GLU A 255 26.96 -2.41 1.64
C GLU A 255 25.54 -2.91 1.95
N VAL A 256 25.32 -4.22 1.92
CA VAL A 256 24.03 -4.86 2.25
C VAL A 256 23.59 -4.47 3.66
N LYS A 257 24.49 -4.53 4.64
CA LYS A 257 24.22 -4.10 6.01
C LYS A 257 23.80 -2.62 6.05
N GLY A 258 24.53 -1.76 5.34
CA GLY A 258 24.22 -0.33 5.24
C GLY A 258 22.81 -0.06 4.69
N TYR A 259 22.43 -0.74 3.60
CA TYR A 259 21.08 -0.63 3.03
C TYR A 259 20.00 -1.17 3.96
N ARG A 260 20.26 -2.27 4.68
CA ARG A 260 19.33 -2.81 5.68
C ARG A 260 19.12 -1.83 6.84
N ASP A 261 20.19 -1.24 7.36
CA ASP A 261 20.13 -0.24 8.43
C ASP A 261 19.35 1.01 7.98
N ALA A 262 19.64 1.51 6.77
CA ALA A 262 18.94 2.65 6.20
C ALA A 262 17.44 2.35 5.98
N TYR A 263 17.11 1.18 5.43
CA TYR A 263 15.73 0.75 5.25
C TYR A 263 14.97 0.73 6.58
N LEU A 264 15.54 0.12 7.62
CA LEU A 264 14.89 0.01 8.93
C LEU A 264 14.72 1.40 9.57
N ALA A 265 15.71 2.28 9.46
CA ALA A 265 15.61 3.65 9.92
C ALA A 265 14.48 4.43 9.21
N LYS A 266 14.23 4.17 7.92
CA LYS A 266 13.08 4.74 7.20
C LYS A 266 11.76 4.16 7.68
N MET A 267 11.69 2.86 7.96
CA MET A 267 10.46 2.24 8.48
C MET A 267 10.14 2.69 9.91
N ASP A 268 11.15 2.92 10.75
CA ASP A 268 11.01 3.47 12.10
C ASP A 268 10.62 4.96 12.09
N ASP A 269 10.95 5.68 11.01
CA ASP A 269 10.49 7.05 10.73
C ASP A 269 9.07 7.04 10.15
N ASP A 270 8.08 6.81 11.02
CA ASP A 270 6.64 6.88 10.71
C ASP A 270 6.20 6.04 9.50
N PHE A 271 6.76 4.83 9.36
CA PHE A 271 6.47 3.93 8.24
C PHE A 271 6.73 4.56 6.87
N ASN A 272 7.87 5.26 6.70
CA ASN A 272 8.27 5.89 5.44
C ASN A 272 8.62 4.86 4.35
N SER A 273 7.59 4.22 3.80
CA SER A 273 7.69 3.18 2.79
C SER A 273 8.29 3.69 1.47
N GLY A 274 8.06 4.95 1.11
CA GLY A 274 8.68 5.56 -0.08
C GLY A 274 10.21 5.65 0.05
N GLY A 275 10.69 6.04 1.23
CA GLY A 275 12.12 5.98 1.57
C GLY A 275 12.65 4.54 1.58
N ALA A 276 11.93 3.62 2.22
CA ALA A 276 12.32 2.22 2.31
C ALA A 276 12.40 1.53 0.92
N VAL A 277 11.47 1.82 0.02
CA VAL A 277 11.49 1.35 -1.38
C VAL A 277 12.74 1.85 -2.12
N SER A 278 13.20 3.07 -1.84
CA SER A 278 14.43 3.60 -2.44
C SER A 278 15.65 2.76 -2.04
N GLU A 279 15.72 2.32 -0.79
CA GLU A 279 16.80 1.43 -0.33
C GLU A 279 16.73 0.02 -0.95
N LEU A 280 15.53 -0.49 -1.26
CA LEU A 280 15.40 -1.74 -2.03
C LEU A 280 16.03 -1.62 -3.42
N PHE A 281 15.86 -0.50 -4.12
CA PHE A 281 16.50 -0.26 -5.42
C PHE A 281 18.02 -0.09 -5.31
N ASN A 282 18.50 0.58 -4.25
CA ASN A 282 19.93 0.70 -4.02
C ASN A 282 20.58 -0.66 -3.77
N LEU A 283 19.95 -1.49 -2.95
CA LEU A 283 20.36 -2.88 -2.71
C LEU A 283 20.34 -3.71 -4.00
N LEU A 284 19.26 -3.63 -4.78
CA LEU A 284 19.14 -4.26 -6.09
C LEU A 284 20.29 -3.85 -7.03
N GLY A 285 20.64 -2.57 -7.05
CA GLY A 285 21.74 -2.03 -7.85
C GLY A 285 23.11 -2.54 -7.41
N SER A 286 23.37 -2.56 -6.10
CA SER A 286 24.62 -3.10 -5.54
C SER A 286 24.78 -4.59 -5.84
N LEU A 287 23.71 -5.38 -5.72
CA LEU A 287 23.71 -6.81 -6.06
C LEU A 287 24.01 -7.04 -7.56
N ASN A 288 23.38 -6.28 -8.45
CA ASN A 288 23.68 -6.37 -9.89
C ASN A 288 25.13 -6.00 -10.21
N LYS A 289 25.62 -4.89 -9.64
CA LYS A 289 27.00 -4.43 -9.81
C LYS A 289 28.00 -5.49 -9.32
N PHE A 290 27.74 -6.11 -8.17
CA PHE A 290 28.58 -7.17 -7.64
C PHE A 290 28.61 -8.39 -8.57
N ALA A 291 27.44 -8.81 -9.07
CA ALA A 291 27.35 -9.92 -10.03
C ALA A 291 28.16 -9.66 -11.31
N ASP A 292 28.18 -8.42 -11.80
CA ASP A 292 28.99 -8.01 -12.95
C ASP A 292 30.49 -8.02 -12.63
N GLN A 293 30.90 -7.39 -11.51
CA GLN A 293 32.30 -7.25 -11.13
C GLN A 293 32.97 -8.61 -10.87
N GLN A 294 32.25 -9.54 -10.25
CA GLN A 294 32.74 -10.90 -9.97
C GLN A 294 32.45 -11.89 -11.10
N ASN A 295 31.87 -11.44 -12.22
CA ASN A 295 31.49 -12.27 -13.37
C ASN A 295 30.69 -13.52 -12.95
N LEU A 296 29.69 -13.35 -12.07
CA LEU A 296 28.98 -14.48 -11.45
C LEU A 296 28.15 -15.32 -12.45
N GLU A 297 27.77 -14.73 -13.59
CA GLU A 297 27.09 -15.44 -14.68
C GLU A 297 28.04 -16.35 -15.46
N GLU A 298 29.37 -16.14 -15.37
CA GLU A 298 30.37 -17.04 -15.97
C GLU A 298 30.73 -18.15 -14.96
N SER A 299 30.06 -19.29 -15.07
CA SER A 299 30.19 -20.42 -14.14
C SER A 299 31.63 -20.90 -13.89
N ALA A 300 32.53 -20.71 -14.86
CA ALA A 300 33.94 -21.07 -14.74
C ALA A 300 34.80 -20.07 -13.93
N LYS A 301 34.31 -18.85 -13.68
CA LYS A 301 35.08 -17.77 -13.03
C LYS A 301 34.58 -17.41 -11.63
N ARG A 302 33.36 -17.82 -11.27
CA ARG A 302 32.76 -17.48 -9.98
C ARG A 302 33.44 -18.21 -8.81
N SER A 303 33.77 -17.49 -7.75
CA SER A 303 34.23 -18.10 -6.50
C SER A 303 33.04 -18.51 -5.61
N GLN A 304 33.24 -19.53 -4.77
CA GLN A 304 32.21 -19.96 -3.81
C GLN A 304 31.92 -18.88 -2.76
N SER A 305 32.92 -18.08 -2.39
CA SER A 305 32.77 -16.99 -1.43
C SER A 305 31.93 -15.85 -2.02
N ASP A 306 32.13 -15.49 -3.28
CA ASP A 306 31.32 -14.45 -3.93
C ASP A 306 29.87 -14.90 -4.11
N LEU A 307 29.65 -16.17 -4.45
CA LEU A 307 28.31 -16.75 -4.51
C LEU A 307 27.60 -16.73 -3.16
N ASP A 308 28.31 -17.01 -2.07
CA ASP A 308 27.76 -16.95 -0.71
C ASP A 308 27.36 -15.52 -0.32
N GLN A 309 28.26 -14.55 -0.53
CA GLN A 309 27.96 -13.13 -0.30
C GLN A 309 26.76 -12.66 -1.12
N PHE A 310 26.70 -13.01 -2.41
CA PHE A 310 25.59 -12.67 -3.28
C PHE A 310 24.27 -13.29 -2.79
N CYS A 311 24.27 -14.57 -2.41
CA CYS A 311 23.08 -15.23 -1.88
C CYS A 311 22.59 -14.60 -0.58
N ARG A 312 23.50 -14.29 0.36
CA ARG A 312 23.17 -13.61 1.62
C ARG A 312 22.56 -12.22 1.38
N GLY A 313 23.11 -11.47 0.41
CA GLY A 313 22.53 -10.18 0.01
C GLY A 313 21.12 -10.30 -0.56
N VAL A 314 20.84 -11.35 -1.36
CA VAL A 314 19.50 -11.64 -1.89
C VAL A 314 18.52 -12.07 -0.79
N GLU A 315 18.99 -12.77 0.24
CA GLU A 315 18.17 -13.10 1.41
C GLU A 315 17.72 -11.84 2.17
N VAL A 316 18.60 -10.86 2.33
CA VAL A 316 18.24 -9.55 2.90
C VAL A 316 17.24 -8.82 1.99
N LEU A 317 17.46 -8.82 0.67
CA LEU A 317 16.51 -8.23 -0.27
C LEU A 317 15.10 -8.84 -0.12
N ARG A 318 15.03 -10.17 -0.02
CA ARG A 318 13.78 -10.91 0.20
C ARG A 318 13.09 -10.54 1.50
N GLU A 319 13.84 -10.45 2.59
CA GLU A 319 13.30 -10.03 3.88
C GLU A 319 12.69 -8.63 3.81
N LEU A 320 13.44 -7.67 3.29
CA LEU A 320 13.02 -6.26 3.25
C LEU A 320 11.83 -6.03 2.30
N SER A 321 11.78 -6.72 1.16
CA SER A 321 10.61 -6.64 0.27
C SER A 321 9.39 -7.33 0.87
N ALA A 322 9.56 -8.43 1.60
CA ALA A 322 8.47 -9.15 2.25
C ALA A 322 7.80 -8.34 3.38
N ILE A 323 8.54 -7.48 4.08
CA ILE A 323 7.97 -6.53 5.06
C ILE A 323 6.91 -5.63 4.39
N LEU A 324 7.14 -5.21 3.15
CA LEU A 324 6.17 -4.41 2.37
C LEU A 324 5.09 -5.26 1.70
N GLY A 325 5.17 -6.60 1.82
CA GLY A 325 4.29 -7.54 1.15
C GLY A 325 4.51 -7.63 -0.36
N LEU A 326 5.75 -7.44 -0.81
CA LEU A 326 6.16 -7.56 -2.21
C LEU A 326 6.92 -8.87 -2.43
N PHE A 327 6.76 -9.45 -3.63
CA PHE A 327 7.44 -10.64 -4.13
C PHE A 327 7.23 -11.88 -3.25
N LEU A 328 6.05 -11.99 -2.62
CA LEU A 328 5.73 -13.09 -1.71
C LEU A 328 5.53 -14.43 -2.44
N LYS A 329 5.12 -14.36 -3.70
CA LYS A 329 4.85 -15.49 -4.58
C LYS A 329 5.28 -15.15 -6.00
N PRO A 330 5.63 -16.14 -6.82
CA PRO A 330 5.80 -15.92 -8.25
C PRO A 330 4.55 -15.25 -8.81
N VAL A 331 4.74 -14.29 -9.71
CA VAL A 331 3.64 -13.83 -10.57
C VAL A 331 3.11 -15.10 -11.25
N ALA A 332 1.81 -15.37 -11.10
CA ALA A 332 1.21 -16.46 -11.83
C ALA A 332 1.50 -16.20 -13.31
N SER A 333 2.38 -17.00 -13.91
CA SER A 333 2.30 -17.23 -15.35
C SER A 333 0.84 -17.56 -15.58
N SER A 334 0.26 -17.01 -16.65
CA SER A 334 -1.00 -17.47 -17.20
C SER A 334 -0.83 -18.93 -17.68
N ALA A 335 -0.53 -19.83 -16.76
CA ALA A 335 -0.38 -21.25 -16.89
C ALA A 335 -1.79 -21.86 -16.90
N ALA A 336 -2.49 -21.57 -17.99
CA ALA A 336 -3.57 -22.37 -18.51
C ALA A 336 -3.24 -22.66 -19.98
N GLY A 337 -2.49 -23.74 -20.20
CA GLY A 337 -2.39 -24.58 -21.41
C GLY A 337 -2.49 -23.93 -22.80
N GLY A 338 -1.40 -24.01 -23.56
CA GLY A 338 -1.39 -23.94 -25.04
C GLY A 338 -1.06 -22.58 -25.65
N SER A 339 -1.43 -21.48 -25.00
CA SER A 339 -1.16 -20.12 -25.52
C SER A 339 0.30 -19.68 -25.33
N GLU A 340 0.95 -20.06 -24.23
CA GLU A 340 2.30 -19.59 -23.88
C GLU A 340 3.40 -20.24 -24.74
N GLU A 341 3.30 -21.53 -25.05
CA GLU A 341 4.23 -22.18 -25.99
C GLU A 341 4.07 -21.64 -27.42
N THR A 342 2.84 -21.31 -27.80
CA THR A 342 2.53 -20.69 -29.10
C THR A 342 3.07 -19.25 -29.14
N LEU A 343 2.91 -18.51 -28.05
CA LEU A 343 3.44 -17.16 -27.89
C LEU A 343 4.98 -17.17 -27.90
N ASP A 344 5.62 -18.08 -27.17
CA ASP A 344 7.07 -18.25 -27.20
C ASP A 344 7.56 -18.52 -28.62
N LYS A 345 6.96 -19.49 -29.33
CA LYS A 345 7.31 -19.76 -30.74
C LYS A 345 7.13 -18.52 -31.63
N LEU A 346 6.08 -17.73 -31.41
CA LEU A 346 5.82 -16.51 -32.17
C LEU A 346 6.86 -15.42 -31.86
N VAL A 347 7.12 -15.14 -30.59
CA VAL A 347 8.13 -14.15 -30.17
C VAL A 347 9.52 -14.58 -30.63
N GLN A 348 9.87 -15.87 -30.51
CA GLN A 348 11.12 -16.41 -31.03
C GLN A 348 11.25 -16.23 -32.55
N THR A 349 10.13 -16.28 -33.30
CA THR A 349 10.13 -15.97 -34.74
C THR A 349 10.46 -14.50 -34.97
N PHE A 350 9.86 -13.58 -34.22
CA PHE A 350 10.19 -12.15 -34.32
C PHE A 350 11.63 -11.84 -33.89
N ILE A 351 12.16 -12.52 -32.87
CA ILE A 351 13.56 -12.41 -32.45
C ILE A 351 14.49 -12.81 -33.59
N ARG A 352 14.22 -13.93 -34.28
CA ARG A 352 15.00 -14.35 -35.46
C ARG A 352 14.90 -13.33 -36.59
N MET A 353 13.70 -12.87 -36.93
CA MET A 353 13.52 -11.82 -37.94
C MET A 353 14.29 -10.54 -37.60
N ARG A 354 14.32 -10.17 -36.32
CA ARG A 354 15.09 -9.02 -35.82
C ARG A 354 16.60 -9.26 -35.93
N ALA A 355 17.08 -10.46 -35.62
CA ALA A 355 18.48 -10.84 -35.76
C ALA A 355 18.92 -10.82 -37.23
N ASP A 356 18.11 -11.38 -38.14
CA ASP A 356 18.32 -11.36 -39.58
C ASP A 356 18.34 -9.91 -40.12
N ALA A 357 17.42 -9.06 -39.66
CA ALA A 357 17.40 -7.64 -40.00
C ALA A 357 18.70 -6.92 -39.56
N ARG A 358 19.19 -7.18 -38.34
CA ARG A 358 20.48 -6.62 -37.88
C ARG A 358 21.65 -7.15 -38.70
N GLN A 359 21.67 -8.44 -39.03
CA GLN A 359 22.72 -9.04 -39.85
C GLN A 359 22.76 -8.44 -41.26
N ASN A 360 21.59 -8.14 -41.82
CA ASN A 360 21.42 -7.47 -43.11
C ASN A 360 21.57 -5.94 -43.05
N LYS A 361 21.93 -5.38 -41.88
CA LYS A 361 22.06 -3.94 -41.62
C LYS A 361 20.77 -3.13 -41.85
N ASP A 362 19.61 -3.80 -41.81
CA ASP A 362 18.30 -3.16 -41.80
C ASP A 362 17.90 -2.79 -40.36
N PHE A 363 18.53 -1.74 -39.85
CA PHE A 363 18.29 -1.26 -38.48
C PHE A 363 16.86 -0.72 -38.30
N ALA A 364 16.26 -0.16 -39.35
CA ALA A 364 14.90 0.37 -39.30
C ALA A 364 13.86 -0.73 -39.06
N LEU A 365 13.99 -1.87 -39.75
CA LEU A 365 13.13 -3.03 -39.49
C LEU A 365 13.41 -3.65 -38.11
N SER A 366 14.68 -3.71 -37.70
CA SER A 366 15.07 -4.23 -36.38
C SER A 366 14.43 -3.45 -35.24
N ASP A 367 14.48 -2.11 -35.32
CA ASP A 367 13.86 -1.23 -34.33
C ASP A 367 12.34 -1.33 -34.36
N ARG A 368 11.72 -1.36 -35.55
CA ARG A 368 10.27 -1.54 -35.68
C ARG A 368 9.79 -2.83 -35.02
N ILE A 369 10.48 -3.95 -35.23
CA ILE A 369 10.12 -5.23 -34.60
C ILE A 369 10.19 -5.12 -33.07
N ARG A 370 11.23 -4.48 -32.53
CA ARG A 370 11.35 -4.27 -31.07
C ARG A 370 10.20 -3.40 -30.55
N ASP A 371 9.90 -2.31 -31.23
CA ASP A 371 8.91 -1.33 -30.78
C ASP A 371 7.49 -1.92 -30.84
N GLU A 372 7.16 -2.71 -31.87
CA GLU A 372 5.89 -3.45 -31.98
C GLU A 372 5.75 -4.54 -30.91
N LEU A 373 6.82 -5.31 -30.65
CA LEU A 373 6.82 -6.27 -29.55
C LEU A 373 6.60 -5.57 -28.20
N THR A 374 7.25 -4.43 -27.99
CA THR A 374 7.08 -3.62 -26.78
C THR A 374 5.64 -3.12 -26.65
N ALA A 375 5.03 -2.65 -27.75
CA ALA A 375 3.63 -2.23 -27.78
C ALA A 375 2.65 -3.39 -27.50
N ALA A 376 3.02 -4.63 -27.86
CA ALA A 376 2.28 -5.84 -27.53
C ALA A 376 2.54 -6.36 -26.11
N GLY A 377 3.30 -5.62 -25.28
CA GLY A 377 3.65 -6.02 -23.92
C GLY A 377 4.79 -7.05 -23.86
N VAL A 378 5.60 -7.21 -24.90
CA VAL A 378 6.77 -8.10 -24.93
C VAL A 378 8.05 -7.27 -24.87
N THR A 379 8.80 -7.41 -23.77
CA THR A 379 10.12 -6.79 -23.64
C THR A 379 11.22 -7.76 -24.08
N LEU A 380 12.12 -7.31 -24.96
CA LEU A 380 13.28 -8.08 -25.41
C LEU A 380 14.55 -7.70 -24.62
N GLU A 381 15.35 -8.70 -24.26
CA GLU A 381 16.67 -8.54 -23.64
C GLU A 381 17.75 -9.22 -24.50
N ASP A 382 18.68 -8.43 -25.06
CA ASP A 382 19.81 -8.95 -25.82
C ASP A 382 20.97 -9.36 -24.90
N ARG A 383 21.47 -10.59 -25.04
CA ARG A 383 22.60 -11.14 -24.26
C ARG A 383 23.66 -11.74 -25.20
N LYS A 384 24.86 -12.03 -24.66
CA LYS A 384 25.95 -12.68 -25.42
C LYS A 384 25.53 -14.05 -26.01
N GLU A 385 24.65 -14.77 -25.32
CA GLU A 385 24.18 -16.11 -25.70
C GLU A 385 22.91 -16.09 -26.58
N GLY A 386 22.29 -14.92 -26.76
CA GLY A 386 21.04 -14.77 -27.53
C GLY A 386 20.11 -13.71 -26.97
N THR A 387 18.97 -13.49 -27.63
CA THR A 387 17.91 -12.58 -27.16
C THR A 387 16.85 -13.39 -26.39
N THR A 388 16.51 -12.95 -25.18
CA THR A 388 15.41 -13.49 -24.36
C THR A 388 14.24 -12.51 -24.32
N TRP A 389 13.05 -12.94 -23.89
CA TRP A 389 11.86 -12.09 -23.83
C TRP A 389 11.03 -12.29 -22.57
N ARG A 390 10.18 -11.30 -22.25
CA ARG A 390 9.18 -11.35 -21.16
C ARG A 390 7.89 -10.64 -21.52
N LEU A 391 6.79 -11.11 -20.92
CA LEU A 391 5.51 -10.39 -20.92
C LEU A 391 5.53 -9.32 -19.80
N GLY A 392 5.21 -8.08 -20.14
CA GLY A 392 5.14 -6.92 -19.24
C GLY A 392 3.81 -6.77 -18.52
#